data_AF-A0AA42FI55-F1
#
_entry.id   AF-A0AA42FI55-F1
#
_cell.length_a   1.000
_cell.length_b   1.000
_cell.length_c   1.000
_cell.angle_alpha   90.00
_cell.angle_beta   90.00
_cell.angle_gamma   90.00
#
_symmetry.space_group_name_H-M   'P 1'
#
loop_
_entity.id
_entity.type
_entity.pdbx_description
1 polymer ?
#
loop_
_entity_poly.entity_id
_entity_poly.type
_entity_poly.pdbx_seq_one_letter_code
_entity_poly.pdbx_strand_id
1 'polypeptide(L)'
;MSIAIMIGTHGVAAEQLLRTTEMLIGEQDNVSFIDFIPGENADTLFDKYTQKLTDLDTSKGVLFLVDTWGGSPFNAASRIVNQHENYDIITGVNVPMLVETFMCRDDNPTLSELITVALETGRGGVRSFKFKEVETAPAAAAPSTPAPAPIKAGPGEHMVIALARIDDRLIHGQVATRWTKETQVKRIIVVSDEVAKDQVRSTLLKQVAPPGVTAHVVDVAKCIRVYNNPKYAGERVMLLFTNPTDVKRIVEEGVEIKSVNIGGMAYHDGKTMVTNAVSINQEDIDAFNYLNDKNIELEVRKVSSDNKVYMMDLISKLKK
;
A
#
# COMPACT_ATOMS: atom_id res chain seq x y z
N MET A 1 16.62 11.23 10.02
CA MET A 1 17.23 9.95 10.43
C MET A 1 16.11 9.04 10.92
N SER A 2 16.20 7.75 10.63
CA SER A 2 15.09 6.78 10.73
C SER A 2 15.38 5.68 11.76
N ILE A 3 14.36 4.89 12.12
CA ILE A 3 14.53 3.72 13.00
C ILE A 3 15.52 2.73 12.36
N ALA A 4 16.51 2.27 13.12
CA ALA A 4 17.47 1.28 12.64
C ALA A 4 16.82 -0.10 12.52
N ILE A 5 17.10 -0.81 11.42
CA ILE A 5 16.59 -2.17 11.21
C ILE A 5 17.72 -3.18 11.37
N MET A 6 17.50 -4.21 12.18
CA MET A 6 18.46 -5.30 12.40
C MET A 6 17.84 -6.63 12.03
N ILE A 7 18.29 -7.26 10.95
CA ILE A 7 17.77 -8.56 10.49
C ILE A 7 18.63 -9.68 11.04
N GLY A 8 18.06 -10.73 11.63
CA GLY A 8 18.85 -11.87 12.09
C GLY A 8 18.18 -13.21 11.95
N THR A 9 18.88 -14.15 11.32
CA THR A 9 18.31 -15.47 10.99
C THR A 9 19.34 -16.58 11.18
N HIS A 10 18.86 -17.82 11.27
CA HIS A 10 19.68 -19.00 11.07
C HIS A 10 20.21 -19.06 9.64
N GLY A 11 21.49 -19.44 9.50
CA GLY A 11 22.17 -19.46 8.20
C GLY A 11 22.31 -18.06 7.59
N VAL A 12 22.37 -18.01 6.26
CA VAL A 12 22.67 -16.79 5.47
C VAL A 12 21.41 -16.07 4.95
N ALA A 13 20.24 -16.36 5.52
CA ALA A 13 18.98 -15.84 5.01
C ALA A 13 18.82 -14.34 5.26
N ALA A 14 19.39 -13.79 6.32
CA ALA A 14 19.24 -12.38 6.70
C ALA A 14 19.77 -11.45 5.61
N GLU A 15 20.97 -11.72 5.10
CA GLU A 15 21.53 -10.97 3.96
C GLU A 15 20.63 -11.09 2.74
N GLN A 16 20.21 -12.31 2.38
CA GLN A 16 19.47 -12.54 1.14
C GLN A 16 18.06 -11.96 1.18
N LEU A 17 17.44 -11.91 2.35
CA LEU A 17 16.16 -11.23 2.57
C LEU A 17 16.29 -9.71 2.36
N LEU A 18 17.37 -9.10 2.86
CA LEU A 18 17.66 -7.70 2.60
C LEU A 18 17.89 -7.46 1.10
N ARG A 19 18.77 -8.25 0.45
CA ARG A 19 19.03 -8.13 -0.99
C ARG A 19 17.78 -8.27 -1.84
N THR A 20 16.93 -9.24 -1.54
CA THR A 20 15.65 -9.43 -2.24
C THR A 20 14.74 -8.21 -2.08
N THR A 21 14.74 -7.60 -0.89
CA THR A 21 13.97 -6.39 -0.63
C THR A 21 14.53 -5.19 -1.40
N GLU A 22 15.86 -5.02 -1.40
CA GLU A 22 16.53 -3.96 -2.16
C GLU A 22 16.30 -4.08 -3.67
N MET A 23 16.19 -5.29 -4.21
CA MET A 23 15.79 -5.50 -5.61
C MET A 23 14.39 -4.97 -5.93
N LEU A 24 13.48 -4.93 -4.95
CA LEU A 24 12.09 -4.49 -5.13
C LEU A 24 11.91 -2.98 -4.93
N ILE A 25 12.63 -2.40 -3.96
CA ILE A 25 12.39 -1.01 -3.53
C ILE A 25 13.65 -0.12 -3.52
N GLY A 26 14.78 -0.63 -4.01
CA GLY A 26 16.07 0.06 -3.99
C GLY A 26 16.87 -0.17 -2.71
N GLU A 27 18.16 0.19 -2.75
CA GLU A 27 19.09 0.07 -1.62
C GLU A 27 18.55 0.77 -0.36
N GLN A 28 18.83 0.18 0.81
CA GLN A 28 18.32 0.66 2.08
C GLN A 28 19.44 1.11 3.00
N ASP A 29 19.27 2.30 3.61
CA ASP A 29 20.19 2.82 4.62
C ASP A 29 19.77 2.43 6.05
N ASN A 30 20.66 2.67 7.02
CA ASN A 30 20.43 2.42 8.45
C ASN A 30 19.83 1.02 8.75
N VAL A 31 20.39 0.01 8.10
CA VAL A 31 20.02 -1.40 8.25
C VAL A 31 21.29 -2.23 8.36
N SER A 32 21.23 -3.27 9.18
CA SER A 32 22.26 -4.31 9.18
C SER A 32 21.64 -5.69 9.31
N PHE A 33 22.46 -6.72 9.10
CA PHE A 33 22.04 -8.11 9.19
C PHE A 33 23.09 -8.96 9.91
N ILE A 34 22.62 -10.07 10.49
CA ILE A 34 23.45 -11.09 11.13
C ILE A 34 23.01 -12.47 10.72
N ASP A 35 24.01 -13.24 10.29
CA ASP A 35 23.88 -14.65 10.01
C ASP A 35 24.33 -15.46 11.22
N PHE A 36 23.48 -16.40 11.63
CA PHE A 36 23.81 -17.39 12.66
C PHE A 36 24.28 -18.68 11.99
N ILE A 37 25.60 -18.89 11.97
CA ILE A 37 26.24 -20.01 11.26
C ILE A 37 26.55 -21.18 12.20
N PRO A 38 26.71 -22.42 11.67
CA PRO A 38 26.99 -23.59 12.50
C PRO A 38 28.23 -23.42 13.39
N GLY A 39 28.11 -23.77 14.67
CA GLY A 39 29.17 -23.65 15.67
C GLY A 39 29.10 -22.39 16.54
N GLU A 40 28.24 -21.43 16.19
CA GLU A 40 27.99 -20.25 17.02
C GLU A 40 26.95 -20.52 18.10
N ASN A 41 26.87 -19.62 19.09
CA ASN A 41 25.85 -19.63 20.13
C ASN A 41 25.20 -18.25 20.30
N ALA A 42 24.26 -18.13 21.24
CA ALA A 42 23.55 -16.88 21.50
C ALA A 42 24.45 -15.75 22.03
N ASP A 43 25.55 -16.07 22.73
CA ASP A 43 26.52 -15.06 23.18
C ASP A 43 27.29 -14.50 21.97
N THR A 44 27.72 -15.37 21.05
CA THR A 44 28.34 -14.92 19.79
C THR A 44 27.41 -14.00 19.00
N LEU A 45 26.11 -14.32 18.92
CA LEU A 45 25.13 -13.46 18.25
C LEU A 45 24.92 -12.13 18.98
N PHE A 46 24.90 -12.15 20.31
CA PHE A 46 24.79 -10.93 21.12
C PHE A 46 25.97 -9.98 20.84
N ASP A 47 27.19 -10.51 20.79
CA ASP A 47 28.39 -9.73 20.47
C ASP A 47 28.32 -9.17 19.05
N LYS A 48 27.92 -9.98 18.07
CA LYS A 48 27.75 -9.51 16.68
C LYS A 48 26.66 -8.43 16.57
N TYR A 49 25.52 -8.58 17.24
CA TYR A 49 24.48 -7.54 17.26
C TYR A 49 25.02 -6.25 17.85
N THR A 50 25.67 -6.33 19.01
CA THR A 50 26.25 -5.15 19.68
C THR A 50 27.26 -4.46 18.78
N GLN A 51 28.12 -5.22 18.08
CA GLN A 51 29.06 -4.67 17.10
C GLN A 51 28.35 -4.01 15.92
N LYS A 52 27.37 -4.65 15.29
CA LYS A 52 26.67 -4.06 14.14
C LYS A 52 25.86 -2.82 14.53
N LEU A 53 25.35 -2.76 15.76
CA LEU A 53 24.62 -1.60 16.27
C LEU A 53 25.50 -0.36 16.42
N THR A 54 26.83 -0.49 16.58
CA THR A 54 27.71 0.69 16.63
C THR A 54 27.82 1.40 15.29
N ASP A 55 27.55 0.69 14.19
CA ASP A 55 27.62 1.22 12.82
C ASP A 55 26.27 1.83 12.38
N LEU A 56 25.21 1.69 13.19
CA LEU A 56 23.86 2.19 12.90
C LEU A 56 23.53 3.44 13.71
N ASP A 57 22.68 4.30 13.15
CA ASP A 57 22.03 5.35 13.94
C ASP A 57 20.83 4.76 14.69
N THR A 58 20.97 4.65 16.00
CA THR A 58 19.98 4.09 16.92
C THR A 58 19.18 5.16 17.66
N SER A 59 19.38 6.45 17.37
CA SER A 59 18.75 7.58 18.07
C SER A 59 17.22 7.58 18.02
N LYS A 60 16.64 6.96 16.99
CA LYS A 60 15.19 6.79 16.80
C LYS A 60 14.66 5.44 17.26
N GLY A 61 15.52 4.56 17.79
CA GLY A 61 15.18 3.19 18.18
C GLY A 61 15.67 2.15 17.17
N VAL A 62 15.52 0.88 17.54
CA VAL A 62 15.93 -0.28 16.74
C VAL A 62 14.81 -1.30 16.67
N LEU A 63 14.48 -1.75 15.46
CA LEU A 63 13.57 -2.86 15.24
C LEU A 63 14.36 -4.08 14.75
N PHE A 64 14.37 -5.13 15.56
CA PHE A 64 14.93 -6.43 15.18
C PHE A 64 13.89 -7.26 14.43
N LEU A 65 14.27 -7.80 13.28
CA LEU A 65 13.43 -8.67 12.47
C LEU A 65 14.11 -10.04 12.38
N VAL A 66 13.58 -11.02 13.11
CA VAL A 66 14.19 -12.34 13.25
C VAL A 66 13.32 -13.44 12.66
N ASP A 67 13.90 -14.61 12.43
CA ASP A 67 13.19 -15.73 11.80
C ASP A 67 12.18 -16.42 12.75
N THR A 68 12.59 -16.72 13.98
CA THR A 68 11.91 -17.70 14.84
C THR A 68 11.82 -17.22 16.29
N TRP A 69 10.63 -17.36 16.88
CA TRP A 69 10.42 -17.07 18.29
C TRP A 69 11.18 -18.07 19.17
N GLY A 70 11.94 -17.56 20.16
CA GLY A 70 12.75 -18.39 21.05
C GLY A 70 14.01 -19.01 20.43
N GLY A 71 14.30 -18.74 19.15
CA GLY A 71 15.54 -19.14 18.49
C GLY A 71 16.75 -18.32 18.96
N SER A 72 17.97 -18.75 18.60
CA SER A 72 19.20 -18.04 19.01
C SER A 72 19.24 -16.56 18.60
N PRO A 73 18.85 -16.17 17.36
CA PRO A 73 18.74 -14.76 16.98
C PRO A 73 17.78 -13.98 17.88
N PHE A 74 16.59 -14.53 18.17
CA PHE A 74 15.61 -13.93 19.07
C PHE A 74 16.15 -13.79 20.49
N ASN A 75 16.76 -14.83 21.06
CA ASN A 75 17.27 -14.82 22.42
C ASN A 75 18.39 -13.79 22.60
N ALA A 76 19.31 -13.68 21.63
CA ALA A 76 20.36 -12.67 21.64
C ALA A 76 19.78 -11.25 21.53
N ALA A 77 18.87 -11.00 20.58
CA ALA A 77 18.19 -9.72 20.44
C ALA A 77 17.40 -9.33 21.70
N SER A 78 16.70 -10.28 22.33
CA SER A 78 15.86 -10.04 23.52
C SER A 78 16.66 -9.51 24.70
N ARG A 79 17.91 -9.93 24.86
CA ARG A 79 18.83 -9.40 25.88
C ARG A 79 19.14 -7.92 25.66
N ILE A 80 19.28 -7.51 24.41
CA ILE A 80 19.55 -6.11 24.04
C ILE A 80 18.29 -5.27 24.22
N VAL A 81 17.17 -5.73 23.68
CA VAL A 81 15.88 -5.03 23.75
C VAL A 81 15.42 -4.81 25.20
N ASN A 82 15.62 -5.77 26.09
CA ASN A 82 15.28 -5.60 27.52
C ASN A 82 16.08 -4.49 28.22
N GLN A 83 17.19 -4.02 27.63
CA GLN A 83 18.00 -2.93 28.17
C GLN A 83 17.65 -1.57 27.56
N HIS A 84 16.77 -1.52 26.55
CA HIS A 84 16.51 -0.33 25.73
C HIS A 84 14.99 -0.16 25.51
N GLU A 85 14.39 0.88 26.11
CA GLU A 85 12.94 1.10 26.01
C GLU A 85 12.43 1.32 24.58
N ASN A 86 13.25 1.87 23.70
CA ASN A 86 12.85 2.21 22.32
C ASN A 86 13.35 1.18 21.30
N TYR A 87 13.54 -0.08 21.72
CA TYR A 87 13.92 -1.18 20.86
C TYR A 87 12.81 -2.24 20.91
N ASP A 88 12.60 -3.00 19.83
CA ASP A 88 11.65 -4.12 19.82
C ASP A 88 12.05 -5.22 18.83
N ILE A 89 11.41 -6.38 18.91
CA ILE A 89 11.70 -7.58 18.12
C ILE A 89 10.42 -8.14 17.52
N ILE A 90 10.44 -8.41 16.21
CA ILE A 90 9.40 -9.15 15.50
C ILE A 90 10.00 -10.41 14.92
N THR A 91 9.29 -11.53 15.06
CA THR A 91 9.70 -12.82 14.49
C THR A 91 8.91 -13.17 13.23
N GLY A 92 9.42 -14.09 12.43
CA GLY A 92 8.79 -14.51 11.18
C GLY A 92 9.09 -13.57 10.01
N VAL A 93 10.27 -12.93 10.03
CA VAL A 93 10.70 -12.02 8.96
C VAL A 93 10.51 -12.65 7.58
N ASN A 94 9.89 -11.89 6.68
CA ASN A 94 9.63 -12.28 5.30
C ASN A 94 9.69 -11.05 4.38
N VAL A 95 9.73 -11.29 3.07
CA VAL A 95 9.88 -10.20 2.09
C VAL A 95 8.74 -9.16 2.16
N PRO A 96 7.44 -9.54 2.23
CA PRO A 96 6.36 -8.57 2.42
C PRO A 96 6.52 -7.69 3.66
N MET A 97 6.94 -8.26 4.79
CA MET A 97 7.23 -7.52 6.02
C MET A 97 8.33 -6.50 5.79
N LEU A 98 9.45 -6.90 5.20
CA LEU A 98 10.60 -6.02 4.97
C LEU A 98 10.26 -4.88 4.01
N VAL A 99 9.63 -5.19 2.87
CA VAL A 99 9.21 -4.19 1.88
C VAL A 99 8.36 -3.10 2.53
N GLU A 100 7.32 -3.48 3.28
CA GLU A 100 6.44 -2.47 3.89
C GLU A 100 7.12 -1.75 5.06
N THR A 101 7.94 -2.44 5.86
CA THR A 101 8.68 -1.83 6.96
C THR A 101 9.57 -0.71 6.42
N PHE A 102 10.35 -0.97 5.37
CA PHE A 102 11.21 0.05 4.78
C PHE A 102 10.42 1.18 4.14
N MET A 103 9.37 0.87 3.38
CA MET A 103 8.52 1.90 2.77
C MET A 103 7.84 2.80 3.80
N CYS A 104 7.40 2.24 4.94
CA CYS A 104 6.77 3.01 6.01
C CYS A 104 7.82 3.80 6.82
N ARG A 105 9.03 3.27 6.96
CA ARG A 105 10.14 3.92 7.69
C ARG A 105 10.51 5.27 7.09
N ASP A 106 10.39 5.44 5.77
CA ASP A 106 10.67 6.70 5.06
C ASP A 106 9.74 7.84 5.51
N ASP A 107 8.55 7.52 6.02
CA ASP A 107 7.57 8.48 6.53
C ASP A 107 7.86 8.91 7.99
N ASN A 108 9.02 8.52 8.54
CA ASN A 108 9.47 8.80 9.91
C ASN A 108 8.40 8.45 11.00
N PRO A 109 7.92 7.19 11.02
CA PRO A 109 6.90 6.74 11.97
C PRO A 109 7.46 6.62 13.39
N THR A 110 6.57 6.49 14.37
CA THR A 110 6.94 5.98 15.69
C THR A 110 7.31 4.49 15.60
N LEU A 111 8.10 4.00 16.56
CA LEU A 111 8.46 2.57 16.60
C LEU A 111 7.22 1.67 16.66
N SER A 112 6.22 2.02 17.48
CA SER A 112 4.97 1.26 17.61
C SER A 112 4.16 1.20 16.31
N GLU A 113 4.12 2.29 15.54
CA GLU A 113 3.48 2.30 14.21
C GLU A 113 4.23 1.38 13.25
N LEU A 114 5.57 1.44 13.23
CA LEU A 114 6.39 0.58 12.38
C LEU A 114 6.24 -0.90 12.72
N ILE A 115 6.16 -1.24 14.02
CA ILE A 115 5.90 -2.60 14.50
C ILE A 115 4.53 -3.09 14.02
N THR A 116 3.50 -2.24 14.15
CA THR A 116 2.14 -2.58 13.72
C THR A 116 2.12 -2.90 12.23
N VAL A 117 2.77 -2.07 11.42
CA VAL A 117 2.90 -2.28 9.98
C VAL A 117 3.59 -3.61 9.67
N ALA A 118 4.75 -3.87 10.28
CA ALA A 118 5.51 -5.09 10.06
C ALA A 118 4.74 -6.36 10.44
N LEU A 119 4.02 -6.36 11.57
CA LEU A 119 3.21 -7.50 12.00
C LEU A 119 2.02 -7.76 11.07
N GLU A 120 1.31 -6.70 10.67
CA GLU A 120 0.15 -6.81 9.77
C GLU A 120 0.56 -7.33 8.39
N THR A 121 1.63 -6.76 7.80
CA THR A 121 2.08 -7.14 6.46
C THR A 121 2.80 -8.47 6.44
N GLY A 122 3.58 -8.77 7.48
CA GLY A 122 4.22 -10.07 7.64
C GLY A 122 3.21 -11.20 7.69
N ARG A 123 2.12 -11.04 8.46
CA ARG A 123 1.01 -12.01 8.49
C ARG A 123 0.22 -12.02 7.19
N GLY A 124 -0.16 -10.84 6.70
CA GLY A 124 -0.94 -10.69 5.47
C GLY A 124 -0.22 -11.17 4.22
N GLY A 125 1.12 -11.26 4.23
CA GLY A 125 1.93 -11.81 3.14
C GLY A 125 1.93 -13.35 3.09
N VAL A 126 1.59 -14.02 4.18
CA VAL A 126 1.47 -15.48 4.24
C VAL A 126 0.07 -15.87 3.76
N ARG A 127 -0.04 -16.34 2.52
CA ARG A 127 -1.33 -16.71 1.91
C ARG A 127 -1.23 -18.03 1.16
N SER A 128 -2.31 -18.81 1.18
CA SER A 128 -2.48 -19.94 0.28
C SER A 128 -3.43 -19.58 -0.85
N PHE A 129 -3.04 -19.95 -2.08
CA PHE A 129 -3.86 -19.68 -3.26
C PHE A 129 -5.09 -20.58 -3.36
N LYS A 130 -4.95 -21.84 -2.94
CA LYS A 130 -6.03 -22.85 -3.03
C LYS A 130 -6.69 -23.11 -1.69
N PHE A 131 -5.92 -23.12 -0.62
CA PHE A 131 -6.44 -23.36 0.72
C PHE A 131 -7.02 -22.05 1.26
N LYS A 132 -8.29 -22.07 1.58
CA LYS A 132 -8.92 -20.97 2.33
C LYS A 132 -8.77 -21.31 3.79
N GLU A 133 -7.99 -20.51 4.52
CA GLU A 133 -8.01 -20.56 5.98
C GLU A 133 -9.44 -20.32 6.46
N VAL A 134 -9.86 -21.09 7.45
CA VAL A 134 -11.14 -20.89 8.10
C VAL A 134 -11.02 -19.63 8.95
N GLU A 135 -11.46 -18.50 8.43
CA GLU A 135 -11.61 -17.28 9.22
C GLU A 135 -12.54 -17.57 10.40
N THR A 136 -12.07 -17.36 11.63
CA THR A 136 -12.97 -17.19 12.76
C THR A 136 -13.74 -15.89 12.53
N ALA A 137 -14.98 -16.03 12.07
CA ALA A 137 -15.80 -14.91 11.61
C ALA A 137 -15.96 -13.82 12.68
N PRO A 138 -15.66 -12.55 12.38
CA PRO A 138 -16.38 -11.42 12.95
C PRO A 138 -17.84 -11.46 12.45
N ALA A 139 -18.77 -10.96 13.26
CA ALA A 139 -20.22 -11.05 13.03
C ALA A 139 -20.65 -10.67 11.59
N ALA A 140 -21.54 -11.49 11.02
CA ALA A 140 -21.95 -11.48 9.62
C ALA A 140 -22.46 -10.12 9.11
N ALA A 141 -21.93 -9.68 7.97
CA ALA A 141 -22.56 -8.67 7.12
C ALA A 141 -23.70 -9.32 6.29
N ALA A 142 -24.81 -8.60 6.15
CA ALA A 142 -26.07 -9.07 5.57
C ALA A 142 -25.99 -9.42 4.06
N PRO A 143 -26.88 -10.29 3.55
CA PRO A 143 -26.85 -10.76 2.17
C PRO A 143 -27.20 -9.68 1.14
N SER A 144 -26.52 -9.68 0.00
CA SER A 144 -26.83 -8.84 -1.15
C SER A 144 -27.92 -9.47 -2.05
N THR A 145 -28.99 -8.70 -2.28
CA THR A 145 -30.10 -9.04 -3.20
C THR A 145 -29.76 -8.76 -4.67
N PRO A 146 -30.44 -9.41 -5.64
CA PRO A 146 -30.23 -9.20 -7.07
C PRO A 146 -30.62 -7.79 -7.54
N ALA A 147 -30.00 -7.35 -8.64
CA ALA A 147 -30.05 -5.97 -9.14
C ALA A 147 -31.44 -5.55 -9.66
N PRO A 148 -31.96 -4.37 -9.26
CA PRO A 148 -33.05 -3.70 -9.97
C PRO A 148 -32.55 -2.93 -11.20
N ALA A 149 -33.48 -2.60 -12.10
CA ALA A 149 -33.26 -1.82 -13.33
C ALA A 149 -32.65 -0.43 -13.06
N PRO A 150 -32.02 0.23 -14.06
CA PRO A 150 -31.31 1.48 -13.86
C PRO A 150 -32.27 2.62 -13.48
N ILE A 151 -32.14 3.11 -12.26
CA ILE A 151 -32.77 4.33 -11.77
C ILE A 151 -31.72 5.43 -11.89
N LYS A 152 -32.06 6.60 -12.47
CA LYS A 152 -31.21 7.78 -12.45
C LYS A 152 -31.53 8.59 -11.19
N ALA A 153 -30.57 8.67 -10.27
CA ALA A 153 -30.63 9.53 -9.09
C ALA A 153 -30.74 11.01 -9.46
N GLY A 154 -31.48 11.78 -8.64
CA GLY A 154 -31.54 13.24 -8.76
C GLY A 154 -30.29 13.93 -8.18
N PRO A 155 -30.14 15.26 -8.38
CA PRO A 155 -29.03 16.02 -7.81
C PRO A 155 -28.98 15.87 -6.29
N GLY A 156 -27.87 15.34 -5.75
CA GLY A 156 -27.68 15.10 -4.31
C GLY A 156 -28.06 13.70 -3.80
N GLU A 157 -28.54 12.80 -4.67
CA GLU A 157 -28.86 11.40 -4.34
C GLU A 157 -27.75 10.42 -4.76
N HIS A 158 -26.53 10.92 -4.98
CA HIS A 158 -25.37 10.12 -5.37
C HIS A 158 -24.51 9.70 -4.17
N MET A 159 -23.67 8.68 -4.38
CA MET A 159 -22.59 8.37 -3.45
C MET A 159 -21.60 9.55 -3.36
N VAL A 160 -20.94 9.68 -2.21
CA VAL A 160 -19.91 10.70 -1.98
C VAL A 160 -18.55 10.11 -2.32
N ILE A 161 -17.95 10.57 -3.41
CA ILE A 161 -16.58 10.19 -3.79
C ILE A 161 -15.63 10.98 -2.88
N ALA A 162 -15.13 10.32 -1.83
CA ALA A 162 -14.21 10.92 -0.86
C ALA A 162 -12.77 10.98 -1.40
N LEU A 163 -12.42 10.05 -2.29
CA LEU A 163 -11.15 10.03 -3.00
C LEU A 163 -11.32 9.31 -4.34
N ALA A 164 -10.85 9.94 -5.43
CA ALA A 164 -10.57 9.27 -6.68
C ALA A 164 -9.05 9.17 -6.83
N ARG A 165 -8.51 7.95 -6.89
CA ARG A 165 -7.06 7.72 -6.95
C ARG A 165 -6.66 6.84 -8.12
N ILE A 166 -5.60 7.24 -8.84
CA ILE A 166 -4.95 6.47 -9.88
C ILE A 166 -3.72 5.77 -9.27
N ASP A 167 -3.74 4.44 -9.24
CA ASP A 167 -2.62 3.60 -8.80
C ASP A 167 -2.67 2.24 -9.51
N ASP A 168 -1.68 1.94 -10.36
CA ASP A 168 -1.64 0.70 -11.17
C ASP A 168 -1.67 -0.58 -10.31
N ARG A 169 -1.19 -0.47 -9.06
CA ARG A 169 -1.16 -1.57 -8.08
C ARG A 169 -2.47 -1.72 -7.31
N LEU A 170 -3.42 -0.78 -7.48
CA LEU A 170 -4.75 -0.80 -6.91
C LEU A 170 -4.75 -0.89 -5.37
N ILE A 171 -5.19 -2.02 -4.81
CA ILE A 171 -5.20 -2.24 -3.36
C ILE A 171 -3.90 -2.95 -3.00
N HIS A 172 -2.94 -2.19 -2.48
CA HIS A 172 -1.63 -2.70 -2.07
C HIS A 172 -1.10 -1.96 -0.84
N GLY A 173 -0.28 -2.66 -0.06
CA GLY A 173 0.44 -2.14 1.10
C GLY A 173 -0.44 -1.44 2.14
N GLN A 174 0.18 -0.64 3.00
CA GLN A 174 -0.49 0.23 3.96
C GLN A 174 -1.00 1.52 3.32
N VAL A 175 -0.65 1.79 2.05
CA VAL A 175 -1.14 2.96 1.32
C VAL A 175 -2.67 2.95 1.27
N ALA A 176 -3.28 1.81 0.89
CA ALA A 176 -4.74 1.68 0.89
C ALA A 176 -5.34 1.81 2.30
N THR A 177 -4.71 1.22 3.32
CA THR A 177 -5.14 1.31 4.72
C THR A 177 -5.09 2.74 5.27
N ARG A 178 -4.05 3.51 4.92
CA ARG A 178 -3.88 4.90 5.36
C ARG A 178 -4.91 5.81 4.70
N TRP A 179 -5.06 5.72 3.38
CA TRP A 179 -6.05 6.50 2.65
C TRP A 179 -7.47 6.16 3.11
N THR A 180 -7.78 4.90 3.41
CA THR A 180 -9.12 4.53 3.92
C THR A 180 -9.42 5.12 5.30
N LYS A 181 -8.45 5.11 6.22
CA LYS A 181 -8.57 5.76 7.54
C LYS A 181 -8.78 7.27 7.41
N GLU A 182 -7.97 7.94 6.60
CA GLU A 182 -8.00 9.40 6.45
C GLU A 182 -9.25 9.92 5.74
N THR A 183 -9.67 9.23 4.68
CA THR A 183 -10.87 9.60 3.91
C THR A 183 -12.17 9.12 4.56
N GLN A 184 -12.05 8.28 5.60
CA GLN A 184 -13.13 7.64 6.33
C GLN A 184 -14.11 6.87 5.42
N VAL A 185 -13.57 6.23 4.38
CA VAL A 185 -14.38 5.43 3.46
C VAL A 185 -14.63 4.04 4.05
N LYS A 186 -15.81 3.49 3.78
CA LYS A 186 -16.16 2.10 4.14
C LYS A 186 -16.20 1.18 2.91
N ARG A 187 -16.01 1.76 1.73
CA ARG A 187 -16.08 1.05 0.45
C ARG A 187 -15.01 1.55 -0.51
N ILE A 188 -14.27 0.61 -1.09
CA ILE A 188 -13.37 0.82 -2.22
C ILE A 188 -14.03 0.22 -3.47
N ILE A 189 -14.02 0.97 -4.56
CA ILE A 189 -14.46 0.52 -5.87
C ILE A 189 -13.29 0.66 -6.84
N VAL A 190 -12.71 -0.47 -7.22
CA VAL A 190 -11.77 -0.55 -8.33
C VAL A 190 -12.56 -0.49 -9.63
N VAL A 191 -12.25 0.50 -10.47
CA VAL A 191 -12.90 0.77 -11.74
C VAL A 191 -11.92 0.47 -12.87
N SER A 192 -12.09 -0.67 -13.52
CA SER A 192 -11.27 -1.08 -14.67
C SER A 192 -11.95 -2.20 -15.43
N ASP A 193 -12.13 -2.03 -16.74
CA ASP A 193 -12.76 -3.03 -17.61
C ASP A 193 -11.93 -4.32 -17.69
N GLU A 194 -10.60 -4.21 -17.67
CA GLU A 194 -9.66 -5.34 -17.71
C GLU A 194 -9.72 -6.15 -16.41
N VAL A 195 -9.61 -5.47 -15.27
CA VAL A 195 -9.60 -6.11 -13.94
C VAL A 195 -10.97 -6.71 -13.62
N ALA A 196 -12.06 -6.11 -14.10
CA ALA A 196 -13.40 -6.67 -13.95
C ALA A 196 -13.61 -7.97 -14.74
N LYS A 197 -12.92 -8.15 -15.87
CA LYS A 197 -12.96 -9.39 -16.67
C LYS A 197 -12.04 -10.48 -16.11
N ASP A 198 -10.96 -10.10 -15.45
CA ASP A 198 -10.04 -11.03 -14.79
C ASP A 198 -10.58 -11.49 -13.42
N GLN A 199 -11.20 -12.68 -13.40
CA GLN A 199 -11.78 -13.25 -12.18
C GLN A 199 -10.75 -13.49 -11.08
N VAL A 200 -9.52 -13.85 -11.44
CA VAL A 200 -8.45 -14.13 -10.47
C VAL A 200 -8.01 -12.83 -9.82
N ARG A 201 -7.64 -11.84 -10.63
CA ARG A 201 -7.21 -10.52 -10.15
C ARG A 201 -8.33 -9.82 -9.36
N SER A 202 -9.57 -9.91 -9.83
CA SER A 202 -10.75 -9.38 -9.13
C SER A 202 -10.95 -10.00 -7.74
N THR A 203 -10.72 -11.31 -7.61
CA THR A 203 -10.86 -12.02 -6.33
C THR A 203 -9.72 -11.66 -5.38
N LEU A 204 -8.48 -11.62 -5.88
CA LEU A 204 -7.31 -11.25 -5.07
C LEU A 204 -7.43 -9.83 -4.51
N LEU A 205 -7.85 -8.87 -5.32
CA LEU A 205 -8.06 -7.48 -4.88
C LEU A 205 -9.08 -7.36 -3.75
N LYS A 206 -10.13 -8.18 -3.76
CA LYS A 206 -11.13 -8.19 -2.68
C LYS A 206 -10.58 -8.77 -1.38
N GLN A 207 -9.62 -9.69 -1.45
CA GLN A 207 -8.98 -10.32 -0.30
C GLN A 207 -7.89 -9.47 0.36
N VAL A 208 -7.43 -8.41 -0.30
CA VAL A 208 -6.41 -7.49 0.24
C VAL A 208 -7.02 -6.18 0.74
N ALA A 209 -8.35 -6.08 0.76
CA ALA A 209 -9.06 -4.92 1.28
C ALA A 209 -8.72 -4.68 2.77
N PRO A 210 -8.53 -3.40 3.19
CA PRO A 210 -8.27 -3.09 4.59
C PRO A 210 -9.37 -3.59 5.54
N PRO A 211 -9.05 -3.98 6.79
CA PRO A 211 -10.06 -4.42 7.76
C PRO A 211 -11.19 -3.39 7.96
N GLY A 212 -12.43 -3.84 7.93
CA GLY A 212 -13.62 -2.98 8.07
C GLY A 212 -14.02 -2.22 6.79
N VAL A 213 -13.30 -2.41 5.68
CA VAL A 213 -13.59 -1.81 4.37
C VAL A 213 -13.99 -2.88 3.36
N THR A 214 -15.07 -2.65 2.62
CA THR A 214 -15.50 -3.55 1.55
C THR A 214 -14.88 -3.15 0.21
N ALA A 215 -14.32 -4.10 -0.54
CA ALA A 215 -13.77 -3.85 -1.87
C ALA A 215 -14.67 -4.45 -2.97
N HIS A 216 -14.87 -3.68 -4.03
CA HIS A 216 -15.55 -4.11 -5.24
C HIS A 216 -14.69 -3.83 -6.45
N VAL A 217 -14.82 -4.68 -7.48
CA VAL A 217 -14.16 -4.50 -8.76
C VAL A 217 -15.27 -4.47 -9.81
N VAL A 218 -15.32 -3.40 -10.60
CA VAL A 218 -16.37 -3.15 -11.58
C VAL A 218 -15.79 -2.56 -12.87
N ASP A 219 -16.47 -2.81 -13.98
CA ASP A 219 -16.23 -2.09 -15.23
C ASP A 219 -16.73 -0.64 -15.14
N VAL A 220 -16.29 0.20 -16.08
CA VAL A 220 -16.61 1.64 -16.13
C VAL A 220 -18.13 1.86 -16.20
N ALA A 221 -18.83 1.11 -17.06
CA ALA A 221 -20.29 1.22 -17.22
C ALA A 221 -21.06 0.86 -15.94
N LYS A 222 -20.57 -0.12 -15.18
CA LYS A 222 -21.13 -0.50 -13.89
C LYS A 222 -20.82 0.55 -12.83
N CYS A 223 -19.63 1.16 -12.81
CA CYS A 223 -19.34 2.28 -11.91
C CYS A 223 -20.36 3.41 -12.09
N ILE A 224 -20.63 3.84 -13.32
CA ILE A 224 -21.62 4.89 -13.63
C ILE A 224 -23.03 4.50 -13.16
N ARG A 225 -23.43 3.24 -13.35
CA ARG A 225 -24.74 2.74 -12.87
C ARG A 225 -24.84 2.73 -11.34
N VAL A 226 -23.77 2.35 -10.63
CA VAL A 226 -23.75 2.32 -9.17
C VAL A 226 -23.75 3.76 -8.61
N TYR A 227 -23.00 4.67 -9.24
CA TYR A 227 -23.01 6.10 -8.89
C TYR A 227 -24.40 6.74 -9.01
N ASN A 228 -25.14 6.39 -10.07
CA ASN A 228 -26.48 6.87 -10.31
C ASN A 228 -27.59 6.17 -9.50
N ASN A 229 -27.24 5.18 -8.66
CA ASN A 229 -28.22 4.43 -7.90
C ASN A 229 -28.46 5.09 -6.51
N PRO A 230 -29.68 5.57 -6.21
CA PRO A 230 -30.00 6.23 -4.94
C PRO A 230 -29.75 5.38 -3.70
N LYS A 231 -29.66 4.04 -3.84
CA LYS A 231 -29.34 3.13 -2.74
C LYS A 231 -28.01 3.47 -2.06
N TYR A 232 -27.06 4.02 -2.80
CA TYR A 232 -25.73 4.38 -2.29
C TYR A 232 -25.61 5.87 -1.97
N ALA A 233 -26.73 6.61 -1.95
CA ALA A 233 -26.74 8.03 -1.61
C ALA A 233 -26.07 8.28 -0.25
N GLY A 234 -25.11 9.21 -0.22
CA GLY A 234 -24.38 9.55 1.00
C GLY A 234 -23.31 8.53 1.45
N GLU A 235 -23.20 7.36 0.82
CA GLU A 235 -22.08 6.45 1.11
C GLU A 235 -20.76 7.08 0.68
N ARG A 236 -19.79 7.15 1.61
CA ARG A 236 -18.44 7.62 1.32
C ARG A 236 -17.61 6.49 0.69
N VAL A 237 -17.22 6.69 -0.56
CA VAL A 237 -16.48 5.72 -1.36
C VAL A 237 -15.11 6.24 -1.78
N MET A 238 -14.17 5.31 -1.96
CA MET A 238 -12.91 5.54 -2.67
C MET A 238 -12.98 4.85 -4.02
N LEU A 239 -12.71 5.58 -5.10
CA LEU A 239 -12.56 5.04 -6.44
C LEU A 239 -11.08 4.84 -6.75
N LEU A 240 -10.71 3.64 -7.20
CA LEU A 240 -9.36 3.29 -7.63
C LEU A 240 -9.34 3.01 -9.13
N PHE A 241 -8.41 3.64 -9.83
CA PHE A 241 -8.20 3.51 -11.27
C PHE A 241 -6.77 3.10 -11.57
N THR A 242 -6.56 2.49 -12.73
CA THR A 242 -5.22 2.17 -13.25
C THR A 242 -4.71 3.19 -14.26
N ASN A 243 -5.54 4.14 -14.69
CA ASN A 243 -5.17 5.13 -15.70
C ASN A 243 -6.13 6.34 -15.63
N PRO A 244 -5.71 7.51 -16.14
CA PRO A 244 -6.57 8.70 -16.20
C PRO A 244 -7.66 8.59 -17.27
N THR A 245 -7.51 7.74 -18.28
CA THR A 245 -8.52 7.55 -19.34
C THR A 245 -9.85 7.05 -18.78
N ASP A 246 -9.84 6.10 -17.84
CA ASP A 246 -11.05 5.60 -17.18
C ASP A 246 -11.70 6.64 -16.27
N VAL A 247 -10.89 7.53 -15.65
CA VAL A 247 -11.41 8.69 -14.90
C VAL A 247 -12.12 9.65 -15.84
N LYS A 248 -11.50 9.98 -16.98
CA LYS A 248 -12.13 10.80 -18.03
C LYS A 248 -13.46 10.21 -18.48
N ARG A 249 -13.52 8.90 -18.75
CA ARG A 249 -14.74 8.20 -19.22
C ARG A 249 -15.90 8.34 -18.24
N ILE A 250 -15.67 8.22 -16.93
CA ILE A 250 -16.77 8.39 -15.96
C ILE A 250 -17.19 9.85 -15.79
N VAL A 251 -16.25 10.81 -15.91
CA VAL A 251 -16.54 12.25 -15.84
C VAL A 251 -17.35 12.70 -17.06
N GLU A 252 -17.04 12.19 -18.25
CA GLU A 252 -17.82 12.42 -19.47
C GLU A 252 -19.29 11.99 -19.33
N GLU A 253 -19.53 10.93 -18.55
CA GLU A 253 -20.86 10.37 -18.27
C GLU A 253 -21.54 11.00 -17.05
N GLY A 254 -21.00 12.13 -16.55
CA GLY A 254 -21.64 12.95 -15.53
C GLY A 254 -21.34 12.56 -14.08
N VAL A 255 -20.33 11.70 -13.84
CA VAL A 255 -19.85 11.44 -12.47
C VAL A 255 -19.07 12.66 -11.96
N GLU A 256 -19.54 13.28 -10.89
CA GLU A 256 -18.89 14.46 -10.31
C GLU A 256 -17.65 14.07 -9.49
N ILE A 257 -16.47 14.55 -9.89
CA ILE A 257 -15.19 14.36 -9.20
C ILE A 257 -14.56 15.74 -8.98
N LYS A 258 -14.17 16.06 -7.74
CA LYS A 258 -13.58 17.35 -7.39
C LYS A 258 -12.06 17.37 -7.56
N SER A 259 -11.43 16.25 -7.19
CA SER A 259 -9.99 16.08 -7.29
C SER A 259 -9.65 14.62 -7.60
N VAL A 260 -8.52 14.43 -8.27
CA VAL A 260 -7.93 13.12 -8.57
C VAL A 260 -6.53 13.10 -8.00
N ASN A 261 -6.26 12.08 -7.19
CA ASN A 261 -4.95 11.80 -6.65
C ASN A 261 -4.21 10.79 -7.55
N ILE A 262 -3.00 11.12 -7.97
CA ILE A 262 -2.12 10.26 -8.75
C ILE A 262 -1.08 9.69 -7.79
N GLY A 263 -1.26 8.43 -7.45
CA GLY A 263 -0.46 7.69 -6.50
C GLY A 263 0.75 7.00 -7.11
N GLY A 264 0.52 6.31 -8.22
CA GLY A 264 1.58 5.61 -8.94
C GLY A 264 1.12 5.13 -10.31
N MET A 265 1.88 5.48 -11.34
CA MET A 265 1.68 4.98 -12.71
C MET A 265 3.01 4.42 -13.17
N ALA A 266 3.06 3.10 -13.34
CA ALA A 266 4.29 2.38 -13.62
C ALA A 266 4.85 2.76 -14.99
N TYR A 267 6.18 2.70 -15.10
CA TYR A 267 6.85 2.84 -16.38
C TYR A 267 6.54 1.63 -17.27
N HIS A 268 6.27 1.90 -18.54
CA HIS A 268 6.31 0.92 -19.62
C HIS A 268 6.91 1.59 -20.87
N ASP A 269 7.33 0.79 -21.85
CA ASP A 269 7.87 1.31 -23.10
C ASP A 269 6.88 2.32 -23.74
N GLY A 270 7.40 3.49 -24.09
CA GLY A 270 6.61 4.61 -24.62
C GLY A 270 6.06 5.60 -23.59
N LYS A 271 6.33 5.41 -22.29
CA LYS A 271 6.05 6.43 -21.25
C LYS A 271 7.29 7.24 -20.90
N THR A 272 7.06 8.49 -20.48
CA THR A 272 8.09 9.37 -19.93
C THR A 272 7.87 9.47 -18.42
N MET A 273 8.93 9.27 -17.65
CA MET A 273 8.91 9.41 -16.19
C MET A 273 8.83 10.90 -15.82
N VAL A 274 7.82 11.28 -15.03
CA VAL A 274 7.64 12.66 -14.52
C VAL A 274 7.97 12.80 -13.05
N THR A 275 7.85 11.71 -12.30
CA THR A 275 8.33 11.57 -10.92
C THR A 275 8.80 10.13 -10.71
N ASN A 276 9.46 9.83 -9.59
CA ASN A 276 9.92 8.48 -9.26
C ASN A 276 8.78 7.43 -9.21
N ALA A 277 7.53 7.85 -9.06
CA ALA A 277 6.37 6.96 -8.96
C ALA A 277 5.41 7.05 -10.16
N VAL A 278 5.58 8.02 -11.06
CA VAL A 278 4.60 8.32 -12.12
C VAL A 278 5.29 8.46 -13.46
N SER A 279 4.89 7.62 -14.40
CA SER A 279 5.25 7.69 -15.82
C SER A 279 3.99 7.87 -16.66
N ILE A 280 4.05 8.72 -17.68
CA ILE A 280 2.89 9.10 -18.52
C ILE A 280 3.23 9.05 -20.00
N ASN A 281 2.23 8.77 -20.85
CA ASN A 281 2.34 8.90 -22.31
C ASN A 281 1.42 10.03 -22.82
N GLN A 282 1.30 10.17 -24.15
CA GLN A 282 0.44 11.20 -24.75
C GLN A 282 -1.05 11.00 -24.41
N GLU A 283 -1.53 9.75 -24.36
CA GLU A 283 -2.92 9.45 -24.01
C GLU A 283 -3.24 9.88 -22.57
N ASP A 284 -2.32 9.61 -21.64
CA ASP A 284 -2.42 10.05 -20.25
C ASP A 284 -2.45 11.58 -20.15
N ILE A 285 -1.58 12.27 -20.91
CA ILE A 285 -1.51 13.73 -20.96
C ILE A 285 -2.83 14.30 -21.48
N ASP A 286 -3.42 13.73 -22.53
CA ASP A 286 -4.68 14.19 -23.10
C ASP A 286 -5.84 14.01 -22.12
N ALA A 287 -5.85 12.90 -21.37
CA ALA A 287 -6.82 12.67 -20.30
C ALA A 287 -6.65 13.66 -19.14
N PHE A 288 -5.42 13.94 -18.70
CA PHE A 288 -5.17 14.95 -17.65
C PHE A 288 -5.56 16.36 -18.10
N ASN A 289 -5.25 16.76 -19.34
CA ASN A 289 -5.68 18.06 -19.88
C ASN A 289 -7.20 18.18 -19.84
N TYR A 290 -7.92 17.14 -20.29
CA TYR A 290 -9.39 17.12 -20.24
C TYR A 290 -9.93 17.29 -18.81
N LEU A 291 -9.38 16.56 -17.83
CA LEU A 291 -9.82 16.65 -16.44
C LEU A 291 -9.53 18.03 -15.86
N ASN A 292 -8.37 18.62 -16.18
CA ASN A 292 -8.03 19.98 -15.79
C ASN A 292 -8.98 21.04 -16.40
N ASP A 293 -9.38 20.88 -17.67
CA ASP A 293 -10.34 21.77 -18.34
C ASP A 293 -11.75 21.71 -17.69
N LYS A 294 -12.04 20.63 -16.97
CA LYS A 294 -13.25 20.48 -16.12
C LYS A 294 -13.08 21.06 -14.71
N ASN A 295 -11.97 21.75 -14.44
CA ASN A 295 -11.60 22.29 -13.13
C ASN A 295 -11.45 21.21 -12.04
N ILE A 296 -11.03 20.01 -12.42
CA ILE A 296 -10.73 18.92 -11.47
C ILE A 296 -9.28 19.08 -11.02
N GLU A 297 -9.06 19.16 -9.71
CA GLU A 297 -7.70 19.26 -9.15
C GLU A 297 -6.93 17.95 -9.36
N LEU A 298 -5.77 18.02 -10.00
CA LEU A 298 -4.91 16.86 -10.28
C LEU A 298 -3.66 16.91 -9.40
N GLU A 299 -3.67 16.16 -8.30
CA GLU A 299 -2.57 16.12 -7.32
C GLU A 299 -1.76 14.82 -7.42
N VAL A 300 -0.43 14.92 -7.38
CA VAL A 300 0.50 13.81 -7.34
C VAL A 300 1.06 13.69 -5.94
N ARG A 301 0.78 12.56 -5.28
CA ARG A 301 1.37 12.17 -4.00
C ARG A 301 1.09 10.70 -3.68
N LYS A 302 2.09 10.00 -3.15
CA LYS A 302 2.02 8.55 -2.88
C LYS A 302 1.16 8.29 -1.65
N VAL A 303 1.45 8.99 -0.56
CA VAL A 303 0.70 8.96 0.70
C VAL A 303 0.18 10.35 1.05
N SER A 304 -0.73 10.41 2.02
CA SER A 304 -1.39 11.66 2.39
C SER A 304 -0.51 12.67 3.12
N SER A 305 0.57 12.22 3.78
CA SER A 305 1.56 13.12 4.40
C SER A 305 2.50 13.80 3.41
N ASP A 306 2.61 13.28 2.19
CA ASP A 306 3.49 13.87 1.19
C ASP A 306 2.97 15.23 0.76
N ASN A 307 3.90 16.12 0.43
CA ASN A 307 3.56 17.41 -0.18
C ASN A 307 2.85 17.19 -1.52
N LYS A 308 1.76 17.92 -1.74
CA LYS A 308 1.06 17.92 -3.01
C LYS A 308 1.95 18.52 -4.11
N VAL A 309 2.05 17.82 -5.23
CA VAL A 309 2.60 18.35 -6.48
C VAL A 309 1.50 18.32 -7.53
N TYR A 310 1.31 19.39 -8.32
CA TYR A 310 0.25 19.40 -9.33
C TYR A 310 0.69 18.74 -10.63
N MET A 311 -0.16 17.88 -11.19
CA MET A 311 0.16 17.14 -12.41
C MET A 311 0.44 18.08 -13.60
N MET A 312 -0.32 19.18 -13.69
CA MET A 312 -0.17 20.13 -14.79
C MET A 312 1.19 20.84 -14.78
N ASP A 313 1.76 21.09 -13.60
CA ASP A 313 3.10 21.66 -13.47
C ASP A 313 4.16 20.69 -14.00
N LEU A 314 3.99 19.39 -13.75
CA LEU A 314 4.89 18.35 -14.26
C LEU A 314 4.79 18.20 -15.78
N ILE A 315 3.57 18.19 -16.33
CA ILE A 315 3.33 18.13 -17.78
C ILE A 315 3.92 19.35 -18.49
N SER A 316 3.80 20.55 -17.91
CA SER A 316 4.35 21.78 -18.50
C SER A 316 5.88 21.76 -18.61
N LYS A 317 6.56 21.09 -17.68
CA LYS A 317 8.03 20.92 -17.70
C LYS A 317 8.51 19.96 -18.79
N LEU A 318 7.68 18.99 -19.20
CA LEU A 318 8.01 18.09 -20.32
C LEU A 318 7.94 18.75 -21.70
N LYS A 319 7.18 19.85 -21.83
CA LYS A 319 7.02 20.59 -23.09
C LYS A 319 8.13 21.63 -23.34
N LYS A 320 9.05 21.80 -22.38
CA LYS A 320 10.24 22.65 -22.48
C LYS A 320 11.45 21.81 -22.83
#